data_AF-A0A7C5KC46-F1
#
_entry.id   AF-A0A7C5KC46-F1
#
_cell.length_a   1.000
_cell.length_b   1.000
_cell.length_c   1.000
_cell.angle_alpha   90.00
_cell.angle_beta   90.00
_cell.angle_gamma   90.00
#
_symmetry.space_group_name_H-M   'P 1'
#
loop_
_entity.id
_entity.type
_entity.pdbx_description
1 polymer ?
#
loop_
_entity_poly.entity_id
_entity_poly.type
_entity_poly.pdbx_seq_one_letter_code
_entity_poly.pdbx_strand_id
1 'polypeptide(L)'
;ELEKDLRQKSSVLVAFYNWDKFDYENAFEILKDFGEKYKEEFNYLKKILKKDKNSGYETVFDLFSNAKKQAKLGYYDNAVARLYRALELFAQIRLKNEYKIETNSIKKSLNKLKNKEKREKKKNEKGEIKIGLESDYELLNELKDPIGKIYMENRNEFLNNIKIRNLSYLAHGNDPVKEEDWKSFLNFFEKFIKECCNGIGIKWEEVNLPKKI
;
A
#
# COMPACT_ATOMS: atom_id res chain seq x y z
N GLU A 1 16.00 -38.72 -1.57
CA GLU A 1 15.01 -37.98 -2.38
C GLU A 1 14.04 -37.17 -1.52
N LEU A 2 13.34 -37.80 -0.57
CA LEU A 2 12.44 -37.12 0.38
C LEU A 2 13.08 -35.96 1.16
N GLU A 3 14.29 -36.14 1.69
CA GLU A 3 14.97 -35.08 2.45
C GLU A 3 15.24 -33.83 1.59
N LYS A 4 15.61 -34.02 0.31
CA LYS A 4 15.86 -32.93 -0.63
C LYS A 4 14.57 -32.17 -0.94
N ASP A 5 13.47 -32.88 -1.17
CA ASP A 5 12.15 -32.28 -1.38
C ASP A 5 11.70 -31.45 -0.16
N LEU A 6 11.84 -32.00 1.06
CA LEU A 6 11.48 -31.29 2.28
C LEU A 6 12.31 -30.03 2.49
N ARG A 7 13.61 -30.07 2.22
CA ARG A 7 14.49 -28.88 2.30
C ARG A 7 14.06 -27.81 1.30
N GLN A 8 13.74 -28.18 0.06
CA GLN A 8 13.27 -27.24 -0.95
C GLN A 8 11.95 -26.58 -0.57
N LYS A 9 10.97 -27.37 -0.09
CA LYS A 9 9.68 -26.84 0.39
C LYS A 9 9.87 -25.88 1.55
N SER A 10 10.76 -26.22 2.49
CA SER A 10 11.10 -25.34 3.61
C SER A 10 11.69 -24.00 3.14
N SER A 11 12.64 -24.01 2.21
CA SER A 11 13.21 -22.77 1.64
C SER A 11 12.15 -21.89 1.00
N VAL A 12 11.25 -22.47 0.21
CA VAL A 12 10.17 -21.70 -0.44
C VAL A 12 9.19 -21.12 0.59
N LEU A 13 8.83 -21.89 1.62
CA LEU A 13 8.00 -21.39 2.73
C LEU A 13 8.66 -20.18 3.42
N VAL A 14 9.97 -20.25 3.65
CA VAL A 14 10.73 -19.12 4.23
C VAL A 14 10.75 -17.92 3.28
N ALA A 15 10.88 -18.12 1.97
CA ALA A 15 10.82 -17.03 1.00
C ALA A 15 9.46 -16.31 1.06
N PHE A 16 8.36 -17.06 1.03
CA PHE A 16 7.01 -16.49 1.10
C PHE A 16 6.67 -15.89 2.46
N TYR A 17 7.21 -16.43 3.55
CA TYR A 17 7.13 -15.81 4.87
C TYR A 17 7.83 -14.44 4.91
N ASN A 18 9.04 -14.35 4.33
CA ASN A 18 9.76 -13.06 4.24
C ASN A 18 8.99 -12.07 3.36
N TRP A 19 8.40 -12.52 2.26
CA TRP A 19 7.53 -11.68 1.45
C TRP A 19 6.33 -11.17 2.26
N ASP A 20 5.63 -12.03 2.99
CA ASP A 20 4.42 -11.65 3.74
C ASP A 20 4.66 -10.63 4.86
N LYS A 21 5.89 -10.52 5.36
CA LYS A 21 6.33 -9.46 6.29
C LYS A 21 7.00 -8.27 5.59
N PHE A 22 6.93 -8.20 4.25
CA PHE A 22 7.47 -7.15 3.38
C PHE A 22 9.00 -7.06 3.30
N ASP A 23 9.70 -8.15 3.64
CA ASP A 23 11.15 -8.30 3.52
C ASP A 23 11.47 -8.87 2.12
N TYR A 24 11.24 -8.04 1.11
CA TYR A 24 11.26 -8.45 -0.29
C TYR A 24 12.66 -8.85 -0.76
N GLU A 25 13.71 -8.22 -0.23
CA GLU A 25 15.10 -8.53 -0.52
C GLU A 25 15.44 -9.96 -0.11
N ASN A 26 15.14 -10.35 1.14
CA ASN A 26 15.37 -11.71 1.60
C ASN A 26 14.47 -12.72 0.87
N ALA A 27 13.20 -12.37 0.60
CA ALA A 27 12.31 -13.21 -0.20
C ALA A 27 12.89 -13.48 -1.60
N PHE A 28 13.41 -12.44 -2.26
CA PHE A 28 14.02 -12.54 -3.58
C PHE A 28 15.29 -13.40 -3.56
N GLU A 29 16.18 -13.18 -2.60
CA GLU A 29 17.43 -13.94 -2.51
C GLU A 29 17.22 -15.43 -2.30
N ILE A 30 16.14 -15.83 -1.63
CA ILE A 30 15.78 -17.25 -1.48
C ILE A 30 15.04 -17.76 -2.71
N LEU A 31 14.09 -16.99 -3.25
CA LEU A 31 13.23 -17.45 -4.36
C LEU A 31 13.97 -17.51 -5.70
N LYS A 32 15.13 -16.85 -5.85
CA LYS A 32 15.93 -16.88 -7.09
C LYS A 32 16.29 -18.30 -7.53
N ASP A 33 16.57 -19.20 -6.59
CA ASP A 33 16.93 -20.59 -6.86
C ASP A 33 15.71 -21.43 -7.31
N PHE A 34 14.51 -20.88 -7.18
CA PHE A 34 13.24 -21.49 -7.55
C PHE A 34 12.46 -20.68 -8.59
N GLY A 35 13.10 -19.70 -9.24
CA GLY A 35 12.45 -18.73 -10.12
C GLY A 35 11.76 -19.35 -11.34
N GLU A 36 12.17 -20.54 -11.79
CA GLU A 36 11.45 -21.27 -12.84
C GLU A 36 10.14 -21.89 -12.33
N LYS A 37 10.15 -22.47 -11.12
CA LYS A 37 8.98 -23.11 -10.51
C LYS A 37 7.94 -22.07 -10.06
N TYR A 38 8.38 -20.93 -9.55
CA TYR A 38 7.54 -19.82 -9.07
C TYR A 38 7.72 -18.57 -9.93
N LYS A 39 7.59 -18.75 -11.25
CA LYS A 39 7.92 -17.73 -12.25
C LYS A 39 7.08 -16.46 -12.10
N GLU A 40 5.79 -16.59 -11.79
CA GLU A 40 4.90 -15.43 -11.63
C GLU A 40 5.30 -14.60 -10.41
N GLU A 41 5.48 -15.26 -9.27
CA GLU A 41 5.87 -14.66 -8.00
C GLU A 41 7.27 -14.04 -8.08
N PHE A 42 8.23 -14.77 -8.64
CA PHE A 42 9.59 -14.28 -8.81
C PHE A 42 9.65 -13.07 -9.75
N ASN A 43 8.88 -13.07 -10.84
CA ASN A 43 8.80 -11.91 -11.72
C ASN A 43 8.17 -10.70 -11.03
N TYR A 44 7.16 -10.91 -10.21
CA TYR A 44 6.54 -9.82 -9.46
C TYR A 44 7.47 -9.23 -8.38
N LEU A 45 8.25 -10.07 -7.68
CA LEU A 45 9.30 -9.58 -6.77
C LEU A 45 10.33 -8.71 -7.50
N LYS A 46 10.75 -9.09 -8.72
CA LYS A 46 11.64 -8.23 -9.51
C LYS A 46 11.00 -6.87 -9.79
N LYS A 47 9.69 -6.80 -10.08
CA LYS A 47 9.00 -5.51 -10.28
C LYS A 47 8.97 -4.69 -8.99
N ILE A 48 8.61 -5.29 -7.84
CA ILE A 48 8.64 -4.63 -6.52
C ILE A 48 10.03 -4.04 -6.23
N LEU A 49 11.09 -4.84 -6.43
CA LEU A 49 12.48 -4.45 -6.20
C LEU A 49 13.07 -3.57 -7.31
N LYS A 50 12.27 -3.16 -8.30
CA LYS A 50 12.67 -2.35 -9.45
C LYS A 50 13.84 -2.95 -10.25
N LYS A 51 13.97 -4.28 -10.23
CA LYS A 51 14.91 -5.07 -11.04
C LYS A 51 14.34 -5.43 -12.42
N ASP A 52 13.11 -5.03 -12.71
CA ASP A 52 12.41 -5.22 -13.98
C ASP A 52 11.45 -4.04 -14.26
N LYS A 53 10.82 -4.02 -15.44
CA LYS A 53 9.85 -2.99 -15.81
C LYS A 53 8.68 -2.98 -14.81
N ASN A 54 8.44 -1.81 -14.22
CA ASN A 54 7.45 -1.60 -13.18
C ASN A 54 6.71 -0.27 -13.38
N SER A 55 5.51 -0.20 -12.82
CA SER A 55 4.68 1.00 -12.71
C SER A 55 5.10 1.91 -11.55
N GLY A 56 5.80 1.34 -10.55
CA GLY A 56 6.15 1.98 -9.29
C GLY A 56 5.10 1.81 -8.19
N TYR A 57 3.96 1.18 -8.48
CA TYR A 57 2.85 0.96 -7.54
C TYR A 57 2.71 -0.50 -7.07
N GLU A 58 3.64 -1.38 -7.44
CA GLU A 58 3.57 -2.81 -7.12
C GLU A 58 3.52 -3.07 -5.61
N THR A 59 4.19 -2.23 -4.80
CA THR A 59 4.12 -2.32 -3.33
C THR A 59 2.74 -1.96 -2.77
N VAL A 60 1.98 -1.09 -3.45
CA VAL A 60 0.58 -0.78 -3.08
C VAL A 60 -0.29 -2.01 -3.35
N PHE A 61 -0.13 -2.62 -4.52
CA PHE A 61 -0.94 -3.79 -4.89
C PHE A 61 -0.55 -5.04 -4.08
N ASP A 62 0.72 -5.14 -3.67
CA ASP A 62 1.16 -6.18 -2.74
C ASP A 62 0.53 -6.01 -1.35
N LEU A 63 0.51 -4.79 -0.79
CA LEU A 63 -0.19 -4.49 0.46
C LEU A 63 -1.66 -4.90 0.42
N PHE A 64 -2.34 -4.63 -0.69
CA PHE A 64 -3.72 -5.07 -0.92
C PHE A 64 -3.85 -6.61 -0.92
N SER A 65 -2.98 -7.30 -1.65
CA SER A 65 -2.96 -8.77 -1.70
C SER A 65 -2.66 -9.37 -0.31
N ASN A 66 -1.76 -8.74 0.45
CA ASN A 66 -1.44 -9.09 1.82
C ASN A 66 -2.61 -8.85 2.79
N ALA A 67 -3.32 -7.73 2.65
CA ALA A 67 -4.53 -7.44 3.43
C ALA A 67 -5.58 -8.54 3.28
N LYS A 68 -5.83 -9.00 2.04
CA LYS A 68 -6.75 -10.11 1.77
C LYS A 68 -6.32 -11.42 2.44
N LYS A 69 -5.02 -11.70 2.52
CA LYS A 69 -4.50 -12.89 3.23
C LYS A 69 -4.72 -12.79 4.74
N GLN A 70 -4.49 -11.61 5.33
CA GLN A 70 -4.76 -11.36 6.75
C GLN A 70 -6.25 -11.55 7.09
N ALA A 71 -7.14 -10.97 6.27
CA ALA A 71 -8.58 -11.09 6.48
C ALA A 71 -9.08 -12.54 6.38
N LYS A 72 -8.51 -13.36 5.47
CA LYS A 72 -8.83 -14.80 5.38
C LYS A 72 -8.50 -15.59 6.64
N LEU A 73 -7.58 -15.09 7.46
CA LEU A 73 -7.20 -15.68 8.75
C LEU A 73 -7.97 -15.07 9.92
N GLY A 74 -8.93 -14.18 9.66
CA GLY A 74 -9.70 -13.48 10.70
C GLY A 74 -8.99 -12.25 11.31
N TYR A 75 -7.82 -11.87 10.80
CA TYR A 75 -7.07 -10.70 11.29
C TYR A 75 -7.55 -9.41 10.61
N TYR A 76 -8.78 -8.98 10.89
CA TYR A 76 -9.40 -7.84 10.22
C TYR A 76 -8.71 -6.50 10.52
N ASP A 77 -8.28 -6.25 11.76
CA ASP A 77 -7.47 -5.06 12.10
C ASP A 77 -6.18 -4.99 11.25
N ASN A 78 -5.47 -6.11 11.14
CA ASN A 78 -4.25 -6.22 10.32
C ASN A 78 -4.54 -5.95 8.85
N ALA A 79 -5.69 -6.41 8.35
CA ALA A 79 -6.10 -6.22 6.97
C ALA A 79 -6.46 -4.76 6.68
N VAL A 80 -7.25 -4.12 7.55
CA VAL A 80 -7.60 -2.69 7.47
C VAL A 80 -6.38 -1.79 7.54
N ALA A 81 -5.43 -2.08 8.44
CA ALA A 81 -4.18 -1.32 8.54
C ALA A 81 -3.37 -1.36 7.22
N ARG A 82 -3.36 -2.50 6.52
CA ARG A 82 -2.68 -2.65 5.24
C ARG A 82 -3.38 -1.90 4.11
N LEU A 83 -4.71 -1.91 4.05
CA LEU A 83 -5.45 -1.10 3.07
C LEU A 83 -5.27 0.40 3.31
N TYR A 84 -5.31 0.83 4.58
CA TYR A 84 -5.01 2.21 4.93
C TYR A 84 -3.60 2.61 4.46
N ARG A 85 -2.59 1.77 4.74
CA ARG A 85 -1.20 2.02 4.30
C ARG A 85 -1.09 2.03 2.77
N ALA A 86 -1.81 1.15 2.08
CA ALA A 86 -1.84 1.11 0.63
C ALA A 86 -2.42 2.40 0.03
N LEU A 87 -3.53 2.93 0.57
CA LEU A 87 -4.10 4.21 0.13
C LEU A 87 -3.10 5.36 0.32
N GLU A 88 -2.41 5.37 1.46
CA GLU A 88 -1.43 6.41 1.78
C GLU A 88 -0.25 6.32 0.82
N LEU A 89 0.35 5.13 0.68
CA LEU A 89 1.48 4.90 -0.19
C LEU A 89 1.18 5.24 -1.65
N PHE A 90 -0.04 4.98 -2.13
CA PHE A 90 -0.45 5.35 -3.49
C PHE A 90 -0.32 6.86 -3.74
N ALA A 91 -0.89 7.69 -2.85
CA ALA A 91 -0.79 9.14 -2.98
C ALA A 91 0.66 9.64 -2.83
N GLN A 92 1.42 9.05 -1.89
CA GLN A 92 2.83 9.38 -1.68
C GLN A 92 3.69 9.09 -2.91
N ILE A 93 3.48 7.95 -3.57
CA ILE A 93 4.17 7.59 -4.82
C ILE A 93 3.83 8.62 -5.91
N ARG A 94 2.54 8.95 -6.08
CA ARG A 94 2.10 9.94 -7.07
C ARG A 94 2.74 11.32 -6.83
N LEU A 95 2.66 11.83 -5.60
CA LEU A 95 3.27 13.10 -5.20
C LEU A 95 4.79 13.11 -5.42
N LYS A 96 5.48 12.02 -5.10
CA LYS A 96 6.92 11.91 -5.27
C LYS A 96 7.32 11.85 -6.75
N ASN A 97 6.65 11.01 -7.55
CA ASN A 97 7.09 10.74 -8.91
C ASN A 97 6.79 11.92 -9.85
N GLU A 98 5.59 12.49 -9.76
CA GLU A 98 5.12 13.54 -10.67
C GLU A 98 5.55 14.94 -10.22
N TYR A 99 5.44 15.22 -8.92
CA TYR A 99 5.64 16.58 -8.39
C TYR A 99 6.96 16.76 -7.65
N LYS A 100 7.72 15.68 -7.45
CA LYS A 100 8.95 15.64 -6.63
C LYS A 100 8.68 16.19 -5.23
N ILE A 101 7.56 15.77 -4.64
CA ILE A 101 7.15 16.12 -3.27
C ILE A 101 7.34 14.89 -2.39
N GLU A 102 8.19 15.02 -1.37
CA GLU A 102 8.37 13.96 -0.37
C GLU A 102 7.50 14.26 0.86
N THR A 103 6.48 13.44 1.09
CA THR A 103 5.47 13.62 2.15
C THR A 103 6.03 13.33 3.56
N ASN A 104 7.15 12.62 3.65
CA ASN A 104 7.89 12.44 4.90
C ASN A 104 8.75 13.65 5.27
N SER A 105 8.95 14.60 4.33
CA SER A 105 9.75 15.82 4.53
C SER A 105 9.25 16.97 3.65
N ILE A 106 7.97 17.36 3.83
CA ILE A 106 7.35 18.46 3.07
C ILE A 106 8.10 19.77 3.21
N LYS A 107 8.92 19.94 4.26
CA LYS A 107 9.81 21.10 4.41
C LYS A 107 10.59 21.43 3.12
N LYS A 108 11.09 20.42 2.41
CA LYS A 108 11.85 20.62 1.16
C LYS A 108 10.97 20.99 -0.04
N SER A 109 9.66 20.74 0.06
CA SER A 109 8.69 20.95 -1.02
C SER A 109 7.68 22.06 -0.72
N LEU A 110 7.73 22.69 0.46
CA LEU A 110 6.86 23.79 0.89
C LEU A 110 6.80 24.89 -0.16
N ASN A 111 7.92 25.18 -0.83
CA ASN A 111 8.00 26.23 -1.84
C ASN A 111 7.11 26.02 -3.06
N LYS A 112 6.72 24.78 -3.34
CA LYS A 112 5.84 24.43 -4.46
C LYS A 112 4.35 24.48 -4.09
N LEU A 113 4.02 24.72 -2.82
CA LEU A 113 2.66 24.67 -2.29
C LEU A 113 2.06 26.07 -2.20
N LYS A 114 0.81 26.22 -2.64
CA LYS A 114 0.08 27.50 -2.57
C LYS A 114 -0.31 27.89 -1.14
N ASN A 115 -0.60 26.91 -0.28
CA ASN A 115 -1.09 27.13 1.09
C ASN A 115 -0.04 26.75 2.15
N LYS A 116 1.14 27.36 2.10
CA LYS A 116 2.26 27.04 3.02
C LYS A 116 1.86 27.24 4.48
N GLU A 117 1.22 28.36 4.80
CA GLU A 117 0.84 28.76 6.17
C GLU A 117 -0.08 27.75 6.87
N LYS A 118 -1.07 27.19 6.15
CA LYS A 118 -1.97 26.15 6.68
C LYS A 118 -1.21 24.87 7.04
N ARG A 119 -0.15 24.56 6.30
CA ARG A 119 0.68 23.35 6.50
C ARG A 119 1.77 23.59 7.55
N GLU A 120 2.28 24.81 7.67
CA GLU A 120 3.23 25.19 8.74
C GLU A 120 2.62 25.08 10.14
N LYS A 121 1.29 25.28 10.28
CA LYS A 121 0.56 25.04 11.52
C LYS A 121 0.50 23.56 11.95
N LYS A 122 0.84 22.62 11.06
CA LYS A 122 0.92 21.17 11.34
C LYS A 122 2.35 20.69 11.63
N LYS A 123 3.29 21.59 11.94
CA LYS A 123 4.65 21.22 12.38
C LYS A 123 4.57 20.46 13.71
N ASN A 124 5.22 19.30 13.79
CA ASN A 124 5.44 18.63 15.07
C ASN A 124 6.51 19.36 15.89
N GLU A 125 6.79 18.89 17.11
CA GLU A 125 7.80 19.46 18.02
C GLU A 125 9.22 19.49 17.43
N LYS A 126 9.52 18.61 16.46
CA LYS A 126 10.79 18.57 15.70
C LYS A 126 10.77 19.49 14.47
N GLY A 127 9.70 20.26 14.29
CA GLY A 127 9.45 21.13 13.15
C GLY A 127 9.15 20.38 11.85
N GLU A 128 8.97 19.07 11.84
CA GLU A 128 8.60 18.31 10.64
C GLU A 128 7.11 18.43 10.38
N ILE A 129 6.73 18.58 9.11
CA ILE A 129 5.33 18.56 8.70
C ILE A 129 5.09 17.16 8.14
N LYS A 130 4.52 16.26 8.95
CA LYS A 130 3.95 15.00 8.45
C LYS A 130 2.53 15.29 7.97
N ILE A 131 2.28 14.94 6.72
CA ILE A 131 0.94 15.00 6.14
C ILE A 131 0.37 13.59 6.26
N GLY A 132 -0.81 13.48 6.89
CA GLY A 132 -1.55 12.22 6.93
C GLY A 132 -2.30 11.98 5.63
N LEU A 133 -2.70 10.73 5.40
CA LEU A 133 -3.46 10.22 4.25
C LEU A 133 -4.39 11.25 3.59
N GLU A 134 -5.33 11.84 4.34
CA GLU A 134 -6.30 12.82 3.81
C GLU A 134 -5.61 13.99 3.11
N SER A 135 -4.61 14.58 3.77
CA SER A 135 -3.94 15.77 3.28
C SER A 135 -2.96 15.49 2.12
N ASP A 136 -2.58 14.22 1.86
CA ASP A 136 -1.86 13.81 0.65
C ASP A 136 -2.80 13.90 -0.58
N TYR A 137 -4.04 13.42 -0.45
CA TYR A 137 -5.04 13.52 -1.52
C TYR A 137 -5.59 14.94 -1.73
N GLU A 138 -5.80 15.70 -0.66
CA GLU A 138 -6.13 17.13 -0.77
C GLU A 138 -5.04 17.89 -1.54
N LEU A 139 -3.77 17.55 -1.30
CA LEU A 139 -2.64 18.14 -2.02
C LEU A 139 -2.67 17.78 -3.52
N LEU A 140 -2.93 16.52 -3.86
CA LEU A 140 -3.10 16.11 -5.26
C LEU A 140 -4.22 16.92 -5.94
N ASN A 141 -5.31 17.20 -5.23
CA ASN A 141 -6.39 18.04 -5.76
C ASN A 141 -5.96 19.50 -5.95
N GLU A 142 -5.23 20.09 -4.98
CA GLU A 142 -4.66 21.44 -5.11
C GLU A 142 -3.72 21.57 -6.32
N LEU A 143 -3.01 20.48 -6.66
CA LEU A 143 -2.12 20.36 -7.81
C LEU A 143 -2.85 20.04 -9.12
N LYS A 144 -4.19 19.94 -9.09
CA LYS A 144 -5.06 19.56 -10.21
C LYS A 144 -4.71 18.19 -10.80
N ASP A 145 -4.18 17.28 -9.97
CA ASP A 145 -3.91 15.90 -10.37
C ASP A 145 -5.24 15.12 -10.53
N PRO A 146 -5.37 14.22 -11.53
CA PRO A 146 -6.55 13.38 -11.69
C PRO A 146 -6.94 12.61 -10.43
N ILE A 147 -5.96 12.10 -9.68
CA ILE A 147 -6.19 11.36 -8.43
C ILE A 147 -6.82 12.24 -7.36
N GLY A 148 -6.42 13.51 -7.31
CA GLY A 148 -7.02 14.50 -6.42
C GLY A 148 -8.48 14.77 -6.73
N LYS A 149 -8.83 14.82 -8.03
CA LYS A 149 -10.23 14.99 -8.48
C LYS A 149 -11.09 13.76 -8.09
N ILE A 150 -10.60 12.56 -8.37
CA ILE A 150 -11.27 11.29 -8.00
C ILE A 150 -11.49 11.21 -6.49
N TYR A 151 -10.50 11.65 -5.69
CA TYR A 151 -10.65 11.77 -4.25
C TYR A 151 -11.77 12.73 -3.85
N MET A 152 -11.85 13.92 -4.47
CA MET A 152 -12.92 14.87 -4.16
C MET A 152 -14.31 14.32 -4.47
N GLU A 153 -14.45 13.59 -5.58
CA GLU A 153 -15.72 12.94 -5.96
C GLU A 153 -16.13 11.84 -4.98
N ASN A 154 -15.17 11.14 -4.37
CA ASN A 154 -15.39 10.05 -3.42
C ASN A 154 -15.15 10.44 -1.95
N ARG A 155 -15.00 11.73 -1.63
CA ARG A 155 -14.43 12.20 -0.35
C ARG A 155 -15.18 11.68 0.88
N ASN A 156 -16.51 11.71 0.87
CA ASN A 156 -17.31 11.27 2.02
C ASN A 156 -17.15 9.76 2.27
N GLU A 157 -17.20 8.96 1.21
CA GLU A 157 -17.00 7.50 1.29
C GLU A 157 -15.56 7.18 1.74
N PHE A 158 -14.58 7.90 1.22
CA PHE A 158 -13.17 7.81 1.65
C PHE A 158 -13.03 8.07 3.15
N LEU A 159 -13.56 9.21 3.63
CA LEU A 159 -13.47 9.58 5.05
C LEU A 159 -14.18 8.60 5.98
N ASN A 160 -15.30 8.02 5.54
CA ASN A 160 -16.01 7.03 6.33
C ASN A 160 -15.21 5.72 6.46
N ASN A 161 -14.57 5.25 5.40
CA ASN A 161 -13.78 4.02 5.46
C ASN A 161 -12.47 4.19 6.25
N ILE A 162 -11.78 5.33 6.15
CA ILE A 162 -10.55 5.54 6.94
C ILE A 162 -10.84 5.68 8.45
N LYS A 163 -12.06 6.07 8.83
CA LYS A 163 -12.49 6.11 10.25
C LYS A 163 -12.48 4.72 10.88
N ILE A 164 -12.75 3.66 10.11
CA ILE A 164 -12.66 2.27 10.58
C ILE A 164 -11.26 2.02 11.15
N ARG A 165 -10.20 2.37 10.42
CA ARG A 165 -8.83 2.29 10.95
C ARG A 165 -8.67 3.19 12.17
N ASN A 166 -9.10 4.45 12.10
CA ASN A 166 -8.80 5.41 13.17
C ASN A 166 -9.43 5.05 14.51
N LEU A 167 -10.61 4.43 14.48
CA LEU A 167 -11.34 3.97 15.67
C LEU A 167 -10.94 2.55 16.12
N SER A 168 -10.15 1.84 15.30
CA SER A 168 -9.71 0.48 15.64
C SER A 168 -8.77 0.43 16.85
N TYR A 169 -8.81 -0.69 17.56
CA TYR A 169 -8.00 -0.95 18.76
C TYR A 169 -6.49 -0.90 18.48
N LEU A 170 -6.03 -1.41 17.33
CA LEU A 170 -4.62 -1.36 16.94
C LEU A 170 -4.18 0.01 16.37
N ALA A 171 -5.02 1.02 16.49
CA ALA A 171 -4.78 2.37 16.03
C ALA A 171 -4.87 3.41 17.16
N HIS A 172 -5.98 4.15 17.22
CA HIS A 172 -6.19 5.23 18.18
C HIS A 172 -7.54 5.14 18.90
N GLY A 173 -8.36 4.13 18.59
CA GLY A 173 -9.63 3.90 19.27
C GLY A 173 -9.61 2.61 20.06
N ASN A 174 -10.81 2.14 20.43
CA ASN A 174 -11.00 0.99 21.30
C ASN A 174 -11.89 -0.10 20.65
N ASP A 175 -12.30 0.09 19.40
CA ASP A 175 -13.25 -0.79 18.73
C ASP A 175 -12.50 -1.93 18.00
N PRO A 176 -12.95 -3.19 18.11
CA PRO A 176 -12.43 -4.26 17.25
C PRO A 176 -12.97 -4.08 15.82
N VAL A 177 -12.14 -4.35 14.81
CA VAL A 177 -12.59 -4.33 13.41
C VAL A 177 -13.38 -5.61 13.12
N LYS A 178 -14.62 -5.46 12.65
CA LYS A 178 -15.49 -6.58 12.29
C LYS A 178 -15.34 -6.96 10.82
N GLU A 179 -15.87 -8.12 10.45
CA GLU A 179 -15.87 -8.57 9.06
C GLU A 179 -16.63 -7.61 8.12
N GLU A 180 -17.72 -7.01 8.62
CA GLU A 180 -18.50 -6.02 7.86
C GLU A 180 -17.69 -4.76 7.58
N ASP A 181 -16.92 -4.29 8.56
CA ASP A 181 -16.03 -3.14 8.43
C ASP A 181 -14.94 -3.41 7.38
N TRP A 182 -14.32 -4.61 7.46
CA TRP A 182 -13.36 -5.08 6.47
C TRP A 182 -13.98 -5.13 5.07
N LYS A 183 -15.17 -5.70 4.90
CA LYS A 183 -15.86 -5.80 3.60
C LYS A 183 -16.17 -4.42 3.02
N SER A 184 -16.65 -3.49 3.85
CA SER A 184 -16.88 -2.10 3.44
C SER A 184 -15.61 -1.45 2.92
N PHE A 185 -14.52 -1.53 3.70
CA PHE A 185 -13.25 -0.92 3.32
C PHE A 185 -12.67 -1.59 2.07
N LEU A 186 -12.70 -2.92 1.97
CA LEU A 186 -12.23 -3.65 0.80
C LEU A 186 -12.94 -3.20 -0.48
N ASN A 187 -14.28 -3.14 -0.46
CA ASN A 187 -15.08 -2.74 -1.61
C ASN A 187 -14.77 -1.31 -2.04
N PHE A 188 -14.69 -0.39 -1.07
CA PHE A 188 -14.31 0.99 -1.34
C PHE A 188 -12.90 1.08 -1.94
N PHE A 189 -11.92 0.42 -1.32
CA PHE A 189 -10.53 0.45 -1.74
C PHE A 189 -10.38 -0.04 -3.18
N GLU A 190 -10.99 -1.17 -3.53
CA GLU A 190 -10.93 -1.72 -4.88
C GLU A 190 -11.51 -0.76 -5.91
N LYS A 191 -12.71 -0.23 -5.68
CA LYS A 191 -13.35 0.75 -6.56
C LYS A 191 -12.45 1.97 -6.74
N PHE A 192 -12.01 2.56 -5.63
CA PHE A 192 -11.24 3.79 -5.62
C PHE A 192 -9.88 3.64 -6.32
N ILE A 193 -9.12 2.59 -5.99
CA ILE A 193 -7.79 2.40 -6.60
C ILE A 193 -7.90 1.98 -8.07
N LYS A 194 -8.94 1.23 -8.48
CA LYS A 194 -9.18 0.95 -9.91
C LYS A 194 -9.46 2.24 -10.69
N GLU A 195 -10.29 3.12 -10.15
CA GLU A 195 -10.57 4.43 -10.74
C GLU A 195 -9.30 5.29 -10.83
N CYS A 196 -8.51 5.33 -9.75
CA CYS A 196 -7.23 6.02 -9.71
C CYS A 196 -6.26 5.49 -10.77
N CYS A 197 -6.05 4.17 -10.83
CA CYS A 197 -5.20 3.50 -11.81
C CYS A 197 -5.60 3.84 -13.24
N ASN A 198 -6.91 3.79 -13.55
CA ASN A 198 -7.43 4.19 -14.86
C ASN A 198 -7.14 5.67 -15.16
N GLY A 199 -7.34 6.56 -14.17
CA GLY A 199 -7.12 7.99 -14.31
C GLY A 199 -5.67 8.40 -14.60
N ILE A 200 -4.70 7.54 -14.29
CA ILE A 200 -3.26 7.76 -14.56
C ILE A 200 -2.65 6.75 -15.54
N GLY A 201 -3.47 5.91 -16.18
CA GLY A 201 -3.02 4.96 -17.19
C GLY A 201 -2.16 3.81 -16.66
N ILE A 202 -2.34 3.40 -15.40
CA ILE A 202 -1.62 2.30 -14.78
C ILE A 202 -2.49 1.07 -14.70
N LYS A 203 -1.94 -0.09 -15.06
CA LYS A 203 -2.61 -1.36 -14.90
C LYS A 203 -2.53 -1.82 -13.44
N TRP A 204 -3.67 -2.08 -12.84
CA TRP A 204 -3.74 -2.80 -11.57
C TRP A 204 -3.28 -4.26 -11.78
N GLU A 205 -2.33 -4.71 -10.96
CA GLU A 205 -1.85 -6.09 -10.98
C GLU A 205 -1.95 -6.70 -9.59
N GLU A 206 -2.47 -7.93 -9.48
CA GLU A 206 -2.50 -8.69 -8.23
C GLU A 206 -1.69 -9.95 -8.39
N VAL A 207 -0.86 -10.26 -7.40
CA VAL A 207 -0.17 -11.54 -7.31
C VAL A 207 -0.51 -12.20 -6.00
N ASN A 208 -1.07 -13.41 -6.11
CA ASN A 208 -1.39 -14.24 -4.96
C ASN A 208 -0.25 -15.23 -4.78
N LEU A 209 0.21 -15.39 -3.54
CA LEU A 209 1.15 -16.46 -3.21
C LEU A 209 0.49 -17.83 -3.43
N PRO A 210 1.26 -18.86 -3.83
CA PRO A 210 0.71 -20.14 -4.22
C PRO A 210 0.06 -20.84 -3.03
N LYS A 211 -1.05 -21.54 -3.29
CA LYS A 211 -1.82 -22.26 -2.25
C LYS A 211 -1.17 -23.59 -1.82
N LYS A 212 -0.21 -24.10 -2.59
CA LYS A 212 0.50 -25.37 -2.37
C LYS A 212 1.96 -25.22 -2.84
N ILE A 213 2.90 -25.89 -2.15
CA ILE A 213 4.36 -25.81 -2.35
C ILE A 213 4.92 -27.22 -2.64
#